data_AF-F4LPD2-F1
#
_entry.id   AF-F4LPD2-F1
#
_cell.length_a   1.000
_cell.length_b   1.000
_cell.length_c   1.000
_cell.angle_alpha   90.00
_cell.angle_beta   90.00
_cell.angle_gamma   90.00
#
_symmetry.space_group_name_H-M   'P 1'
#
loop_
_entity.id
_entity.type
_entity.pdbx_description
1 polymer ?
#
loop_
_entity_poly.entity_id
_entity_poly.type
_entity_poly.pdbx_seq_one_letter_code
_entity_poly.pdbx_strand_id
1 'polypeptide(L)'
;MQLRRYGIGAAAAAAFVCFASCQLFTTPLFHSSRDFSAALRNSSTESIVQNIPAVSADPDQTAALLEELGKRDQDEIVKLPVEDKESILAAATSAALPVGDITDAIQNAKNADGSFDTEALVTSLCESGREIDTTAVESILNDTESLAQADVSVLAFSAAAVALSALKEEASGGSSVAAVVETLQTAGLTAGADAQAIADATGFSLDSARKLETVLAVAAVLSGTAGDGEPDRREDAAAVSVGGFDIGSLLDGFLGN
;
A
#
# COMPACT_ATOMS: atom_id res chain seq x y z
N MET A 1 12.94 -18.59 34.42
CA MET A 1 12.34 -17.24 34.32
C MET A 1 11.98 -16.99 32.87
N GLN A 2 10.84 -17.54 32.45
CA GLN A 2 10.18 -17.19 31.20
C GLN A 2 8.92 -16.44 31.59
N LEU A 3 8.72 -15.24 31.01
CA LEU A 3 7.49 -14.44 30.94
C LEU A 3 7.90 -12.97 30.80
N ARG A 4 8.23 -12.54 29.57
CA ARG A 4 8.25 -11.14 29.10
C ARG A 4 8.76 -11.13 27.66
N ARG A 5 7.88 -11.43 26.69
CA ARG A 5 8.13 -11.16 25.25
C ARG A 5 6.87 -11.19 24.37
N TYR A 6 5.71 -11.55 24.90
CA TYR A 6 4.43 -11.58 24.16
C TYR A 6 3.63 -10.26 24.15
N GLY A 7 4.27 -9.12 24.46
CA GLY A 7 3.54 -7.88 24.76
C GLY A 7 3.47 -6.82 23.66
N ILE A 8 4.22 -6.93 22.56
CA ILE A 8 4.38 -5.80 21.61
C ILE A 8 3.68 -6.07 20.27
N GLY A 9 3.68 -7.31 19.77
CA GLY A 9 3.02 -7.66 18.50
C GLY A 9 1.48 -7.58 18.52
N ALA A 10 0.85 -7.65 19.70
CA ALA A 10 -0.60 -7.49 19.83
C ALA A 10 -1.05 -6.00 19.87
N ALA A 11 -0.12 -5.07 20.11
CA ALA A 11 -0.44 -3.65 20.23
C ALA A 11 -0.55 -2.96 18.85
N ALA A 12 0.23 -3.39 17.85
CA ALA A 12 0.16 -2.82 16.49
C ALA A 12 -1.12 -3.24 15.75
N ALA A 13 -1.52 -4.52 15.86
CA ALA A 13 -2.80 -4.99 15.33
C ALA A 13 -4.02 -4.40 16.08
N ALA A 14 -3.86 -4.06 17.37
CA ALA A 14 -4.89 -3.37 18.14
C ALA A 14 -4.93 -1.85 17.89
N ALA A 15 -3.81 -1.21 17.51
CA ALA A 15 -3.79 0.21 17.16
C ALA A 15 -4.61 0.50 15.89
N PHE A 16 -4.61 -0.43 14.92
CA PHE A 16 -5.50 -0.39 13.75
C PHE A 16 -7.00 -0.51 14.12
N VAL A 17 -7.34 -1.14 15.26
CA VAL A 17 -8.73 -1.41 15.68
C VAL A 17 -9.25 -0.39 16.71
N CYS A 18 -8.37 0.23 17.51
CA CYS A 18 -8.79 1.05 18.64
C CYS A 18 -9.16 2.51 18.29
N PHE A 19 -8.71 3.06 17.15
CA PHE A 19 -9.12 4.42 16.75
C PHE A 19 -10.58 4.51 16.26
N ALA A 20 -11.23 3.39 15.93
CA ALA A 20 -12.57 3.36 15.36
C ALA A 20 -13.72 3.52 16.36
N SER A 21 -13.47 3.52 17.67
CA SER A 21 -14.55 3.32 18.67
C SER A 21 -15.00 4.55 19.47
N CYS A 22 -14.49 5.76 19.21
CA CYS A 22 -14.86 6.95 20.02
C CYS A 22 -15.37 8.20 19.28
N GLN A 23 -15.67 8.16 17.99
CA GLN A 23 -16.32 9.31 17.28
C GLN A 23 -17.64 8.94 16.57
N LEU A 24 -18.20 7.75 16.86
CA LEU A 24 -19.32 7.14 16.11
C LEU A 24 -20.72 7.75 16.31
N PHE A 25 -20.85 8.96 16.85
CA PHE A 25 -22.16 9.59 17.01
C PHE A 25 -22.10 11.07 16.67
N THR A 26 -22.19 11.35 15.36
CA THR A 26 -23.00 12.41 14.72
C THR A 26 -22.28 13.08 13.54
N THR A 27 -22.37 12.47 12.35
CA THR A 27 -22.23 13.24 11.11
C THR A 27 -23.04 12.54 10.02
N PRO A 28 -23.89 13.26 9.27
CA PRO A 28 -24.69 12.66 8.22
C PRO A 28 -23.77 12.15 7.11
N LEU A 29 -23.61 10.83 7.03
CA LEU A 29 -22.96 10.16 5.91
C LEU A 29 -23.68 10.59 4.64
N PHE A 30 -22.91 11.16 3.70
CA PHE A 30 -23.37 11.48 2.37
C PHE A 30 -24.09 10.25 1.80
N HIS A 31 -25.29 10.43 1.25
CA HIS A 31 -26.08 9.32 0.72
C HIS A 31 -25.45 8.66 -0.52
N SER A 32 -24.43 9.28 -1.13
CA SER A 32 -23.69 8.73 -2.25
C SER A 32 -22.23 9.20 -2.27
N SER A 33 -21.34 8.37 -2.81
CA SER A 33 -19.92 8.72 -3.05
C SER A 33 -19.76 9.93 -3.99
N ARG A 34 -20.74 10.16 -4.87
CA ARG A 34 -20.75 11.31 -5.78
C ARG A 34 -20.96 12.63 -5.07
N ASP A 35 -21.86 12.67 -4.09
CA ASP A 35 -22.12 13.87 -3.29
C ASP A 35 -20.94 14.16 -2.35
N PHE A 36 -20.28 13.10 -1.87
CA PHE A 36 -19.05 13.20 -1.09
C PHE A 36 -17.88 13.78 -1.91
N SER A 37 -17.59 13.21 -3.08
CA SER A 37 -16.55 13.74 -4.00
C SER A 37 -16.82 15.22 -4.36
N ALA A 38 -18.08 15.60 -4.62
CA ALA A 38 -18.43 16.98 -4.90
C ALA A 38 -18.15 17.93 -3.70
N ALA A 39 -18.33 17.46 -2.47
CA ALA A 39 -17.98 18.22 -1.27
C ALA A 39 -16.45 18.34 -1.08
N LEU A 40 -15.70 17.28 -1.37
CA LEU A 40 -14.23 17.27 -1.25
C LEU A 40 -13.53 18.18 -2.26
N ARG A 41 -14.05 18.30 -3.50
CA ARG A 41 -13.46 19.15 -4.55
C ARG A 41 -13.21 20.60 -4.13
N ASN A 42 -14.09 21.15 -3.31
CA ASN A 42 -14.01 22.53 -2.85
C ASN A 42 -13.32 22.67 -1.47
N SER A 43 -12.86 21.57 -0.90
CA SER A 43 -12.17 21.53 0.40
C SER A 43 -10.65 21.73 0.21
N SER A 44 -9.96 22.16 1.27
CA SER A 44 -8.49 22.14 1.30
C SER A 44 -7.97 20.72 1.44
N THR A 45 -6.71 20.49 1.09
CA THR A 45 -6.06 19.17 1.23
C THR A 45 -6.10 18.68 2.67
N GLU A 46 -5.74 19.55 3.64
CA GLU A 46 -5.85 19.25 5.08
C GLU A 46 -7.27 18.82 5.47
N SER A 47 -8.29 19.51 4.97
CA SER A 47 -9.69 19.14 5.25
C SER A 47 -10.06 17.79 4.64
N ILE A 48 -9.53 17.45 3.46
CA ILE A 48 -9.74 16.12 2.87
C ILE A 48 -9.12 15.04 3.76
N VAL A 49 -7.86 15.22 4.18
CA VAL A 49 -7.16 14.26 5.06
C VAL A 49 -7.90 14.06 6.39
N GLN A 50 -8.41 15.13 6.99
CA GLN A 50 -9.20 15.06 8.23
C GLN A 50 -10.49 14.22 8.11
N ASN A 51 -10.99 13.98 6.90
CA ASN A 51 -12.15 13.12 6.66
C ASN A 51 -11.79 11.63 6.55
N ILE A 52 -10.51 11.26 6.42
CA ILE A 52 -10.09 9.85 6.30
C ILE A 52 -10.66 8.97 7.41
N PRO A 53 -10.54 9.33 8.72
CA PRO A 53 -11.06 8.47 9.79
C PRO A 53 -12.58 8.27 9.75
N ALA A 54 -13.32 9.23 9.16
CA ALA A 54 -14.77 9.16 9.06
C ALA A 54 -15.23 8.22 7.94
N VAL A 55 -14.39 8.00 6.92
CA VAL A 55 -14.73 7.21 5.73
C VAL A 55 -13.97 5.90 5.61
N SER A 56 -12.97 5.64 6.45
CA SER A 56 -12.08 4.48 6.37
C SER A 56 -12.77 3.11 6.45
N ALA A 57 -14.01 3.05 6.96
CA ALA A 57 -14.82 1.83 6.98
C ALA A 57 -15.62 1.59 5.69
N ASP A 58 -15.74 2.62 4.82
CA ASP A 58 -16.41 2.57 3.53
C ASP A 58 -15.35 2.69 2.41
N PRO A 59 -14.96 1.58 1.78
CA PRO A 59 -13.92 1.61 0.76
C PRO A 59 -14.32 2.38 -0.51
N ASP A 60 -15.61 2.59 -0.79
CA ASP A 60 -16.04 3.44 -1.93
C ASP A 60 -15.83 4.93 -1.62
N GLN A 61 -16.16 5.35 -0.40
CA GLN A 61 -15.90 6.72 0.05
C GLN A 61 -14.41 6.98 0.21
N THR A 62 -13.65 6.00 0.72
CA THR A 62 -12.19 6.08 0.83
C THR A 62 -11.54 6.20 -0.55
N ALA A 63 -11.97 5.40 -1.54
CA ALA A 63 -11.49 5.52 -2.91
C ALA A 63 -11.80 6.90 -3.53
N ALA A 64 -13.01 7.43 -3.32
CA ALA A 64 -13.37 8.77 -3.78
C ALA A 64 -12.55 9.89 -3.11
N LEU A 65 -12.18 9.70 -1.84
CA LEU A 65 -11.28 10.60 -1.12
C LEU A 65 -9.88 10.58 -1.73
N LEU A 66 -9.33 9.39 -1.98
CA LEU A 66 -8.02 9.21 -2.59
C LEU A 66 -7.96 9.78 -4.01
N GLU A 67 -9.01 9.61 -4.81
CA GLU A 67 -9.14 10.22 -6.14
C GLU A 67 -9.09 11.76 -6.07
N GLU A 68 -9.72 12.37 -5.06
CA GLU A 68 -9.67 13.82 -4.87
C GLU A 68 -8.32 14.31 -4.29
N LEU A 69 -7.61 13.48 -3.54
CA LEU A 69 -6.21 13.74 -3.14
C LEU A 69 -5.25 13.63 -4.32
N GLY A 70 -5.44 12.65 -5.21
CA GLY A 70 -4.62 12.47 -6.41
C GLY A 70 -4.68 13.65 -7.40
N LYS A 71 -5.73 14.46 -7.31
CA LYS A 71 -5.90 15.71 -8.08
C LYS A 71 -5.24 16.93 -7.46
N ARG A 72 -4.68 16.81 -6.24
CA ARG A 72 -4.03 17.92 -5.54
C ARG A 72 -2.60 18.11 -6.04
N ASP A 73 -2.04 19.27 -5.69
CA ASP A 73 -0.64 19.55 -5.96
C ASP A 73 0.22 18.57 -5.13
N GLN A 74 1.09 17.82 -5.81
CA GLN A 74 1.95 16.82 -5.17
C GLN A 74 2.90 17.48 -4.16
N ASP A 75 3.33 18.72 -4.39
CA ASP A 75 4.14 19.47 -3.44
C ASP A 75 3.36 19.83 -2.17
N GLU A 76 2.04 19.98 -2.26
CA GLU A 76 1.17 20.20 -1.10
C GLU A 76 1.04 18.91 -0.28
N ILE A 77 0.84 17.78 -0.96
CA ILE A 77 0.74 16.45 -0.33
C ILE A 77 2.05 16.09 0.41
N VAL A 78 3.21 16.31 -0.22
CA VAL A 78 4.53 16.01 0.37
C VAL A 78 4.88 16.94 1.53
N LYS A 79 4.25 18.10 1.66
CA LYS A 79 4.46 19.03 2.80
C LYS A 79 3.55 18.75 4.00
N LEU A 80 2.62 17.79 3.89
CA LEU A 80 1.79 17.38 5.00
C LEU A 80 2.64 16.83 6.16
N PRO A 81 2.17 16.92 7.41
CA PRO A 81 2.75 16.18 8.53
C PRO A 81 2.83 14.67 8.25
N VAL A 82 3.84 13.99 8.81
CA VAL A 82 4.01 12.53 8.64
C VAL A 82 2.76 11.75 9.06
N GLU A 83 2.10 12.15 10.15
CA GLU A 83 0.84 11.51 10.62
C GLU A 83 -0.29 11.59 9.57
N ASP A 84 -0.37 12.71 8.86
CA ASP A 84 -1.34 12.93 7.79
C ASP A 84 -1.00 12.10 6.55
N LYS A 85 0.30 12.02 6.20
CA LYS A 85 0.80 11.16 5.13
C LYS A 85 0.52 9.69 5.42
N GLU A 86 0.81 9.21 6.63
CA GLU A 86 0.51 7.84 7.07
C GLU A 86 -0.99 7.54 6.99
N SER A 87 -1.84 8.51 7.32
CA SER A 87 -3.30 8.36 7.19
C SER A 87 -3.72 8.16 5.73
N ILE A 88 -3.11 8.87 4.78
CA ILE A 88 -3.34 8.69 3.33
C ILE A 88 -2.86 7.30 2.88
N LEU A 89 -1.65 6.90 3.28
CA LEU A 89 -1.08 5.58 2.95
C LEU A 89 -1.97 4.43 3.48
N ALA A 90 -2.39 4.52 4.75
CA ALA A 90 -3.26 3.53 5.37
C ALA A 90 -4.64 3.48 4.72
N ALA A 91 -5.19 4.63 4.32
CA ALA A 91 -6.44 4.72 3.57
C ALA A 91 -6.34 3.97 2.23
N ALA A 92 -5.23 4.15 1.50
CA ALA A 92 -4.98 3.44 0.24
C ALA A 92 -4.96 1.93 0.44
N THR A 93 -4.26 1.43 1.46
CA THR A 93 -4.31 0.01 1.81
C THR A 93 -5.73 -0.45 2.11
N SER A 94 -6.49 0.26 2.96
CA SER A 94 -7.84 -0.17 3.32
C SER A 94 -8.82 -0.19 2.13
N ALA A 95 -8.63 0.71 1.17
CA ALA A 95 -9.48 0.82 -0.02
C ALA A 95 -9.11 -0.21 -1.08
N ALA A 96 -7.81 -0.46 -1.30
CA ALA A 96 -7.31 -1.43 -2.26
C ALA A 96 -7.38 -2.87 -1.75
N LEU A 97 -7.03 -3.08 -0.49
CA LEU A 97 -6.85 -4.39 0.15
C LEU A 97 -7.50 -4.39 1.54
N PRO A 98 -8.83 -4.60 1.60
CA PRO A 98 -9.51 -4.81 2.88
C PRO A 98 -8.81 -5.90 3.71
N VAL A 99 -8.70 -5.69 5.03
CA VAL A 99 -7.95 -6.60 5.94
C VAL A 99 -8.45 -8.06 5.87
N GLY A 100 -9.75 -8.26 5.60
CA GLY A 100 -10.32 -9.59 5.38
C GLY A 100 -9.67 -10.29 4.18
N ASP A 101 -9.54 -9.59 3.06
CA ASP A 101 -8.96 -10.11 1.82
C ASP A 101 -7.46 -10.40 1.99
N ILE A 102 -6.73 -9.56 2.72
CA ILE A 102 -5.32 -9.82 3.07
C ILE A 102 -5.20 -11.10 3.90
N THR A 103 -6.07 -11.27 4.90
CA THR A 103 -6.05 -12.43 5.78
C THR A 103 -6.36 -13.71 5.01
N ASP A 104 -7.35 -13.66 4.13
CA ASP A 104 -7.76 -14.78 3.29
C ASP A 104 -6.66 -15.14 2.28
N ALA A 105 -6.02 -14.15 1.64
CA ALA A 105 -4.89 -14.36 0.74
C ALA A 105 -3.70 -15.03 1.44
N ILE A 106 -3.34 -14.57 2.65
CA ILE A 106 -2.29 -15.20 3.47
C ILE A 106 -2.64 -16.64 3.84
N GLN A 107 -3.90 -16.92 4.16
CA GLN A 107 -4.34 -18.28 4.48
C GLN A 107 -4.31 -19.20 3.25
N ASN A 108 -4.75 -18.70 2.10
CA ASN A 108 -4.75 -19.46 0.85
C ASN A 108 -3.34 -19.76 0.34
N ALA A 109 -2.41 -18.84 0.55
CA ALA A 109 -1.00 -19.01 0.19
C ALA A 109 -0.22 -19.92 1.14
N LYS A 110 -0.78 -20.31 2.28
CA LYS A 110 -0.06 -21.07 3.30
C LYS A 110 -0.05 -22.57 2.98
N ASN A 111 1.15 -23.11 2.78
CA ASN A 111 1.37 -24.53 2.58
C ASN A 111 1.20 -25.33 3.87
N ALA A 112 1.04 -26.65 3.72
CA ALA A 112 0.86 -27.57 4.85
C ALA A 112 2.06 -27.61 5.81
N ASP A 113 3.26 -27.27 5.33
CA ASP A 113 4.49 -27.17 6.12
C ASP A 113 4.67 -25.80 6.80
N GLY A 114 3.75 -24.86 6.56
CA GLY A 114 3.78 -23.50 7.09
C GLY A 114 4.58 -22.50 6.27
N SER A 115 5.18 -22.90 5.14
CA SER A 115 5.73 -21.97 4.15
C SER A 115 4.63 -21.23 3.39
N PHE A 116 4.99 -20.15 2.69
CA PHE A 116 4.06 -19.37 1.88
C PHE A 116 4.41 -19.53 0.40
N ASP A 117 3.39 -19.78 -0.42
CA ASP A 117 3.44 -19.65 -1.87
C ASP A 117 3.21 -18.18 -2.24
N THR A 118 4.30 -17.47 -2.50
CA THR A 118 4.28 -16.03 -2.75
C THR A 118 3.56 -15.67 -4.06
N GLU A 119 3.65 -16.50 -5.09
CA GLU A 119 2.92 -16.30 -6.34
C GLU A 119 1.41 -16.43 -6.11
N ALA A 120 0.99 -17.45 -5.36
CA ALA A 120 -0.42 -17.62 -4.98
C ALA A 120 -0.91 -16.46 -4.09
N LEU A 121 -0.07 -15.96 -3.17
CA LEU A 121 -0.39 -14.81 -2.33
C LEU A 121 -0.65 -13.56 -3.18
N VAL A 122 0.30 -13.18 -4.03
CA VAL A 122 0.20 -11.98 -4.88
C VAL A 122 -0.97 -12.09 -5.84
N THR A 123 -1.13 -13.25 -6.48
CA THR A 123 -2.27 -13.50 -7.38
C THR A 123 -3.60 -13.32 -6.62
N SER A 124 -3.74 -13.93 -5.44
CA SER A 124 -4.94 -13.80 -4.61
C SER A 124 -5.21 -12.35 -4.22
N LEU A 125 -4.18 -11.58 -3.83
CA LEU A 125 -4.31 -10.17 -3.49
C LEU A 125 -4.73 -9.33 -4.71
N CYS A 126 -4.16 -9.56 -5.89
CA CYS A 126 -4.52 -8.82 -7.10
C CYS A 126 -5.93 -9.14 -7.60
N GLU A 127 -6.39 -10.39 -7.42
CA GLU A 127 -7.74 -10.81 -7.76
C GLU A 127 -8.79 -10.21 -6.81
N SER A 128 -8.54 -10.23 -5.50
CA SER A 128 -9.47 -9.69 -4.51
C SER A 128 -9.44 -8.16 -4.42
N GLY A 129 -8.26 -7.57 -4.65
CA GLY A 129 -8.05 -6.16 -4.41
C GLY A 129 -8.71 -5.25 -5.42
N ARG A 130 -8.94 -4.01 -5.01
CA ARG A 130 -9.62 -2.98 -5.77
C ARG A 130 -8.60 -2.04 -6.40
N GLU A 131 -8.91 -1.60 -7.61
CA GLU A 131 -8.18 -0.50 -8.24
C GLU A 131 -8.59 0.82 -7.56
N ILE A 132 -7.58 1.63 -7.23
CA ILE A 132 -7.74 2.95 -6.60
C ILE A 132 -6.78 3.94 -7.27
N ASP A 133 -7.08 5.23 -7.17
CA ASP A 133 -6.12 6.28 -7.54
C ASP A 133 -4.96 6.28 -6.52
N THR A 134 -3.76 6.06 -7.02
CA THR A 134 -2.53 5.93 -6.24
C THR A 134 -1.62 7.15 -6.33
N THR A 135 -2.01 8.20 -7.06
CA THR A 135 -1.15 9.36 -7.36
C THR A 135 -0.60 10.05 -6.10
N ALA A 136 -1.47 10.29 -5.10
CA ALA A 136 -1.05 10.89 -3.84
C ALA A 136 -0.18 9.94 -3.00
N VAL A 137 -0.46 8.63 -3.06
CA VAL A 137 0.28 7.58 -2.37
C VAL A 137 1.70 7.49 -2.94
N GLU A 138 1.83 7.49 -4.26
CA GLU A 138 3.12 7.49 -4.96
C GLU A 138 3.96 8.73 -4.59
N SER A 139 3.33 9.90 -4.50
CA SER A 139 4.01 11.13 -4.10
C SER A 139 4.58 11.03 -2.68
N ILE A 140 3.83 10.42 -1.75
CA ILE A 140 4.27 10.18 -0.37
C ILE A 140 5.35 9.11 -0.31
N LEU A 141 5.22 8.02 -1.07
CA LEU A 141 6.19 6.93 -1.07
C LEU A 141 7.52 7.30 -1.74
N ASN A 142 7.55 8.36 -2.54
CA ASN A 142 8.78 8.94 -3.09
C ASN A 142 9.39 10.04 -2.19
N ASP A 143 8.75 10.38 -1.07
CA ASP A 143 9.27 11.37 -0.13
C ASP A 143 10.19 10.72 0.92
N THR A 144 11.46 11.14 0.94
CA THR A 144 12.49 10.61 1.84
C THR A 144 12.10 10.73 3.31
N GLU A 145 11.40 11.80 3.70
CA GLU A 145 10.95 11.96 5.10
C GLU A 145 9.94 10.87 5.48
N SER A 146 9.00 10.58 4.59
CA SER A 146 8.00 9.52 4.77
C SER A 146 8.65 8.14 4.84
N LEU A 147 9.58 7.83 3.95
CA LEU A 147 10.34 6.57 3.98
C LEU A 147 11.12 6.38 5.29
N ALA A 148 11.65 7.48 5.85
CA ALA A 148 12.41 7.46 7.08
C ALA A 148 11.55 7.31 8.36
N GLN A 149 10.35 7.91 8.38
CA GLN A 149 9.59 8.09 9.62
C GLN A 149 8.30 7.28 9.70
N ALA A 150 7.67 6.96 8.57
CA ALA A 150 6.41 6.23 8.58
C ALA A 150 6.58 4.79 9.11
N ASP A 151 5.50 4.24 9.64
CA ASP A 151 5.39 2.84 10.06
C ASP A 151 5.69 1.91 8.88
N VAL A 152 6.56 0.93 9.11
CA VAL A 152 7.01 0.00 8.07
C VAL A 152 5.88 -0.85 7.50
N SER A 153 4.86 -1.17 8.29
CA SER A 153 3.67 -1.89 7.81
C SER A 153 2.87 -1.02 6.88
N VAL A 154 2.68 0.26 7.24
CA VAL A 154 1.97 1.24 6.40
C VAL A 154 2.71 1.45 5.08
N LEU A 155 4.04 1.58 5.10
CA LEU A 155 4.87 1.67 3.89
C LEU A 155 4.72 0.43 3.00
N ALA A 156 4.89 -0.77 3.56
CA ALA A 156 4.83 -2.01 2.79
C ALA A 156 3.44 -2.25 2.19
N PHE A 157 2.37 -2.06 2.96
CA PHE A 157 1.02 -2.31 2.46
C PHE A 157 0.52 -1.25 1.50
N SER A 158 0.93 0.02 1.65
CA SER A 158 0.59 1.06 0.68
C SER A 158 1.37 0.88 -0.62
N ALA A 159 2.65 0.49 -0.56
CA ALA A 159 3.41 0.07 -1.74
C ALA A 159 2.79 -1.16 -2.42
N ALA A 160 2.32 -2.16 -1.67
CA ALA A 160 1.58 -3.28 -2.23
C ALA A 160 0.27 -2.84 -2.94
N ALA A 161 -0.43 -1.82 -2.42
CA ALA A 161 -1.58 -1.23 -3.09
C ALA A 161 -1.21 -0.53 -4.42
N VAL A 162 -0.05 0.15 -4.47
CA VAL A 162 0.51 0.72 -5.71
C VAL A 162 0.87 -0.37 -6.71
N ALA A 163 1.56 -1.43 -6.27
CA ALA A 163 1.89 -2.59 -7.11
C ALA A 163 0.62 -3.24 -7.69
N LEU A 164 -0.41 -3.40 -6.86
CA LEU A 164 -1.70 -3.93 -7.28
C LEU A 164 -2.38 -3.04 -8.33
N SER A 165 -2.35 -1.71 -8.16
CA SER A 165 -2.87 -0.77 -9.16
C SER A 165 -2.16 -0.97 -10.50
N ALA A 166 -0.82 -1.01 -10.52
CA ALA A 166 -0.04 -1.25 -11.74
C ALA A 166 -0.39 -2.59 -12.41
N LEU A 167 -0.48 -3.68 -11.65
CA LEU A 167 -0.78 -5.01 -12.18
C LEU A 167 -2.21 -5.09 -12.75
N LYS A 168 -3.19 -4.44 -12.12
CA LYS A 168 -4.58 -4.44 -12.58
C LYS A 168 -4.78 -3.58 -13.83
N GLU A 169 -4.03 -2.49 -13.98
CA GLU A 169 -4.02 -1.68 -15.19
C GLU A 169 -3.55 -2.50 -16.40
N GLU A 170 -2.45 -3.24 -16.24
CA GLU A 170 -1.91 -4.10 -17.29
C GLU A 170 -2.82 -5.30 -17.60
N ALA A 171 -3.46 -5.88 -16.57
CA ALA A 171 -4.44 -6.95 -16.77
C ALA A 171 -5.69 -6.44 -17.53
N SER A 172 -6.08 -5.18 -17.32
CA SER A 172 -7.19 -4.55 -18.06
C SER A 172 -6.89 -4.39 -19.57
N GLY A 173 -5.62 -4.51 -19.97
CA GLY A 173 -5.17 -4.60 -21.37
C GLY A 173 -5.50 -5.92 -22.07
N GLY A 174 -6.12 -6.89 -21.39
CA GLY A 174 -6.58 -8.17 -21.95
C GLY A 174 -5.78 -9.40 -21.50
N SER A 175 -4.76 -9.21 -20.65
CA SER A 175 -4.02 -10.28 -19.99
C SER A 175 -4.73 -10.73 -18.71
N SER A 176 -4.57 -12.00 -18.31
CA SER A 176 -5.03 -12.40 -16.97
C SER A 176 -4.09 -11.83 -15.89
N VAL A 177 -4.62 -11.57 -14.70
CA VAL A 177 -3.83 -11.13 -13.54
C VAL A 177 -2.63 -12.05 -13.30
N ALA A 178 -2.85 -13.37 -13.33
CA ALA A 178 -1.78 -14.36 -13.16
C ALA A 178 -0.65 -14.21 -14.20
N ALA A 179 -0.98 -13.95 -15.47
CA ALA A 179 0.04 -13.78 -16.52
C ALA A 179 0.84 -12.48 -16.33
N VAL A 180 0.19 -11.41 -15.85
CA VAL A 180 0.86 -10.14 -15.54
C VAL A 180 1.79 -10.31 -14.33
N VAL A 181 1.33 -10.99 -13.28
CA VAL A 181 2.15 -11.33 -12.11
C VAL A 181 3.37 -12.17 -12.51
N GLU A 182 3.17 -13.23 -13.30
CA GLU A 182 4.27 -14.06 -13.82
C GLU A 182 5.27 -13.23 -14.64
N THR A 183 4.79 -12.32 -15.49
CA THR A 183 5.64 -11.42 -16.28
C THR A 183 6.50 -10.54 -15.38
N LEU A 184 5.90 -9.94 -14.34
CA LEU A 184 6.63 -9.10 -13.40
C LEU A 184 7.68 -9.91 -12.63
N GLN A 185 7.30 -11.08 -12.11
CA GLN A 185 8.19 -11.92 -11.31
C GLN A 185 9.36 -12.50 -12.11
N THR A 186 9.18 -12.70 -13.42
CA THR A 186 10.24 -13.21 -14.31
C THR A 186 11.12 -12.11 -14.90
N ALA A 187 10.74 -10.83 -14.75
CA ALA A 187 11.50 -9.70 -15.29
C ALA A 187 12.83 -9.45 -14.56
N GLY A 188 12.99 -9.95 -13.33
CA GLY A 188 14.23 -9.84 -12.54
C GLY A 188 14.60 -8.39 -12.24
N LEU A 189 13.64 -7.61 -11.76
CA LEU A 189 13.80 -6.18 -11.53
C LEU A 189 14.75 -5.91 -10.36
N THR A 190 15.77 -5.09 -10.62
CA THR A 190 16.76 -4.72 -9.60
C THR A 190 16.44 -3.37 -8.96
N ALA A 191 16.84 -3.19 -7.70
CA ALA A 191 16.79 -1.90 -7.03
C ALA A 191 17.45 -0.79 -7.88
N GLY A 192 16.79 0.36 -7.99
CA GLY A 192 17.25 1.51 -8.78
C GLY A 192 16.98 1.43 -10.28
N ALA A 193 16.22 0.44 -10.76
CA ALA A 193 15.69 0.47 -12.12
C ALA A 193 14.68 1.62 -12.26
N ASP A 194 14.84 2.44 -13.31
CA ASP A 194 13.88 3.50 -13.64
C ASP A 194 12.66 2.94 -14.41
N ALA A 195 11.59 3.74 -14.50
CA ALA A 195 10.37 3.34 -15.20
C ALA A 195 10.60 2.87 -16.65
N GLN A 196 11.59 3.42 -17.37
CA GLN A 196 11.84 2.99 -18.75
C GLN A 196 12.47 1.59 -18.78
N ALA A 197 13.45 1.33 -17.91
CA ALA A 197 14.08 0.02 -17.78
C ALA A 197 13.05 -1.05 -17.35
N ILE A 198 12.13 -0.70 -16.44
CA ILE A 198 11.05 -1.59 -16.02
C ILE A 198 10.11 -1.89 -17.20
N ALA A 199 9.65 -0.86 -17.91
CA ALA A 199 8.77 -1.03 -19.08
C ALA A 199 9.42 -1.88 -20.17
N ASP A 200 10.72 -1.70 -20.42
CA ASP A 200 11.46 -2.49 -21.41
C ASP A 200 11.60 -3.96 -20.99
N ALA A 201 11.72 -4.24 -19.68
CA ALA A 201 11.88 -5.59 -19.14
C ALA A 201 10.55 -6.36 -19.08
N THR A 202 9.44 -5.70 -18.72
CA THR A 202 8.13 -6.34 -18.52
C THR A 202 7.22 -6.22 -19.75
N GLY A 203 7.45 -5.24 -20.62
CA GLY A 203 6.52 -4.85 -21.67
C GLY A 203 5.29 -4.07 -21.17
N PHE A 204 5.28 -3.65 -19.90
CA PHE A 204 4.20 -2.85 -19.32
C PHE A 204 4.21 -1.42 -19.85
N SER A 205 3.09 -0.72 -19.66
CA SER A 205 3.00 0.71 -19.92
C SER A 205 3.97 1.49 -19.04
N LEU A 206 4.40 2.66 -19.54
CA LEU A 206 5.28 3.55 -18.77
C LEU A 206 4.62 4.05 -17.47
N ASP A 207 3.29 4.09 -17.42
CA ASP A 207 2.55 4.52 -16.23
C ASP A 207 2.64 3.46 -15.13
N SER A 208 2.29 2.21 -15.45
CA SER A 208 2.44 1.09 -14.52
C SER A 208 3.91 0.84 -14.14
N ALA A 209 4.85 1.12 -15.05
CA ALA A 209 6.27 1.04 -14.75
C ALA A 209 6.75 2.11 -13.74
N ARG A 210 6.20 3.33 -13.74
CA ARG A 210 6.49 4.37 -12.72
C ARG A 210 5.95 4.00 -11.34
N LYS A 211 4.77 3.39 -11.31
CA LYS A 211 4.23 2.82 -10.07
C LYS A 211 5.16 1.75 -9.52
N LEU A 212 5.64 0.85 -10.37
CA LEU A 212 6.59 -0.19 -9.98
C LEU A 212 7.97 0.36 -9.57
N GLU A 213 8.44 1.45 -10.18
CA GLU A 213 9.65 2.17 -9.75
C GLU A 213 9.50 2.64 -8.29
N THR A 214 8.34 3.23 -7.95
CA THR A 214 8.03 3.64 -6.57
C THR A 214 8.02 2.43 -5.63
N VAL A 215 7.43 1.32 -6.04
CA VAL A 215 7.40 0.08 -5.24
C VAL A 215 8.80 -0.49 -5.02
N LEU A 216 9.66 -0.48 -6.05
CA LEU A 216 11.06 -0.90 -5.97
C LEU A 216 11.86 -0.02 -5.01
N ALA A 217 11.63 1.30 -5.00
CA ALA A 217 12.29 2.20 -4.06
C ALA A 217 11.93 1.86 -2.61
N VAL A 218 10.64 1.63 -2.32
CA VAL A 218 10.18 1.20 -0.99
C VAL A 218 10.78 -0.16 -0.62
N ALA A 219 10.77 -1.13 -1.55
CA ALA A 219 11.37 -2.45 -1.32
C ALA A 219 12.87 -2.34 -1.01
N ALA A 220 13.59 -1.44 -1.69
CA ALA A 220 15.00 -1.21 -1.45
C ALA A 220 15.26 -0.62 -0.05
N VAL A 221 14.42 0.31 0.41
CA VAL A 221 14.48 0.88 1.77
C VAL A 221 14.20 -0.18 2.83
N LEU A 222 13.16 -1.00 2.64
CA LEU A 222 12.77 -2.05 3.59
C LEU A 222 13.75 -3.24 3.60
N SER A 223 14.45 -3.51 2.51
CA SER A 223 15.49 -4.56 2.45
C SER A 223 16.89 -4.05 2.82
N GLY A 224 17.07 -2.73 2.97
CA GLY A 224 18.37 -2.11 3.21
C GLY A 224 19.32 -2.22 2.02
N THR A 225 18.76 -2.26 0.79
CA THR A 225 19.49 -2.27 -0.48
C THR A 225 19.40 -0.94 -1.23
N ALA A 226 18.73 0.06 -0.64
CA ALA A 226 18.66 1.42 -1.18
C ALA A 226 20.05 2.07 -1.27
N GLY A 227 20.17 3.05 -2.16
CA GLY A 227 21.43 3.76 -2.42
C GLY A 227 21.87 4.67 -1.27
N ASP A 228 23.08 5.22 -1.40
CA ASP A 228 23.63 6.16 -0.42
C ASP A 228 22.72 7.39 -0.25
N GLY A 229 22.32 7.68 0.99
CA GLY A 229 21.47 8.81 1.33
C GLY A 229 19.98 8.46 1.52
N GLU A 230 19.58 7.25 1.17
CA GLU A 230 18.24 6.73 1.45
C GLU A 230 18.16 6.10 2.86
N PRO A 231 16.95 6.04 3.46
CA PRO A 231 16.75 5.35 4.73
C PRO A 231 17.02 3.84 4.61
N ASP A 232 17.67 3.25 5.61
CA ASP A 232 17.73 1.78 5.80
C ASP A 232 16.74 1.39 6.90
N ARG A 233 15.66 0.70 6.53
CA ARG A 233 14.57 0.28 7.43
C ARG A 233 14.52 -1.23 7.63
N ARG A 234 15.58 -1.96 7.27
CA ARG A 234 15.63 -3.44 7.30
C ARG A 234 15.40 -4.05 8.67
N GLU A 235 16.01 -3.49 9.72
CA GLU A 235 15.83 -4.01 11.07
C GLU A 235 14.39 -3.81 11.58
N ASP A 236 13.78 -2.68 11.23
CA ASP A 236 12.38 -2.40 11.55
C ASP A 236 11.43 -3.34 10.80
N ALA A 237 11.66 -3.53 9.49
CA ALA A 237 10.84 -4.41 8.65
C ALA A 237 10.87 -5.86 9.17
N ALA A 238 12.06 -6.39 9.48
CA ALA A 238 12.23 -7.74 10.00
C ALA A 238 11.59 -7.97 11.39
N ALA A 239 11.23 -6.90 12.10
CA ALA A 239 10.55 -6.98 13.39
C ALA A 239 9.02 -7.10 13.26
N VAL A 240 8.46 -6.97 12.05
CA VAL A 240 7.01 -6.93 11.82
C VAL A 240 6.54 -8.15 11.01
N SER A 241 5.49 -8.81 11.50
CA SER A 241 4.85 -9.93 10.80
C SER A 241 3.34 -9.86 10.88
N VAL A 242 2.63 -10.21 9.80
CA VAL A 242 1.16 -10.32 9.78
C VAL A 242 0.77 -11.77 9.52
N GLY A 243 0.00 -12.39 10.43
CA GLY A 243 -0.40 -13.78 10.27
C GLY A 243 0.77 -14.80 10.22
N GLY A 244 1.97 -14.38 10.66
CA GLY A 244 3.21 -15.15 10.53
C GLY A 244 3.96 -14.95 9.20
N PHE A 245 3.44 -14.11 8.31
CA PHE A 245 4.12 -13.66 7.10
C PHE A 245 5.01 -12.45 7.42
N ASP A 246 6.24 -12.45 6.90
CA ASP A 246 7.20 -11.36 7.06
C ASP A 246 6.84 -10.20 6.13
N ILE A 247 6.58 -9.01 6.67
CA ILE A 247 6.22 -7.84 5.87
C ILE A 247 7.37 -7.44 4.94
N GLY A 248 8.62 -7.64 5.35
CA GLY A 248 9.79 -7.32 4.51
C GLY A 248 9.77 -8.06 3.17
N SER A 249 9.25 -9.29 3.16
CA SER A 249 9.15 -10.13 1.95
C SER A 249 7.88 -9.88 1.11
N LEU A 250 6.97 -8.99 1.54
CA LEU A 250 5.73 -8.73 0.80
C LEU A 250 6.04 -8.16 -0.58
N LEU A 251 6.86 -7.11 -0.64
CA LEU A 251 7.17 -6.40 -1.87
C LEU A 251 8.09 -7.23 -2.79
N ASP A 252 9.00 -8.01 -2.21
CA ASP A 252 9.81 -8.97 -2.96
C ASP A 252 8.90 -9.97 -3.69
N GLY A 253 7.79 -10.37 -3.07
CA GLY A 253 6.80 -11.23 -3.71
C GLY A 253 6.12 -10.61 -4.92
N PHE A 254 5.75 -9.32 -4.84
CA PHE A 254 5.21 -8.61 -6.00
C PHE A 254 6.25 -8.47 -7.13
N LEU A 255 7.52 -8.29 -6.78
CA LEU A 255 8.60 -7.98 -7.72
C LEU A 255 9.35 -9.22 -8.25
N GLY A 256 9.16 -10.39 -7.64
CA GLY A 256 9.86 -11.63 -7.97
C GLY A 256 11.31 -11.70 -7.50
N ASN A 257 11.64 -11.02 -6.39
CA ASN A 257 12.99 -10.95 -5.83
C ASN A 257 13.24 -11.97 -4.71
#